data_AF-A0A2A3VM11-F1
#
_entry.id   AF-A0A2A3VM11-F1
#
_cell.length_a   1.000
_cell.length_b   1.000
_cell.length_c   1.000
_cell.angle_alpha   90.00
_cell.angle_beta   90.00
_cell.angle_gamma   90.00
#
_symmetry.space_group_name_H-M   'P 1'
#
loop_
_entity.id
_entity.type
_entity.pdbx_description
1 polymer ?
#
loop_
_entity_poly.entity_id
_entity_poly.type
_entity_poly.pdbx_seq_one_letter_code
_entity_poly.pdbx_strand_id
1 'polypeptide(L)'
;MMKSNAPLIILICLMIAFSAYVKSWSLLYTLLAASVSLTVMISLPFIVSPLQHSKFIALRILRLLVITLWTIGLVGVFFSVVERLVWVNADSYPAWLAKELDSPAITDGENFIKATESFEKICGKNKGYLSVVTKHNGIFMRCDDSLSFDSWWKGVYRLKTPETR
;
A
#
# COMPACT_ATOMS: atom_id res chain seq x y z
N MET A 1 -38.75 -17.31 23.96
CA MET A 1 -37.27 -17.41 23.86
C MET A 1 -36.70 -16.00 23.73
N MET A 2 -36.29 -15.37 24.84
CA MET A 2 -35.57 -14.09 24.81
C MET A 2 -34.16 -14.35 24.29
N LYS A 3 -33.84 -13.86 23.09
CA LYS A 3 -32.45 -13.79 22.60
C LYS A 3 -31.68 -12.93 23.60
N SER A 4 -30.71 -13.53 24.29
CA SER A 4 -29.85 -12.82 25.22
C SER A 4 -29.13 -11.70 24.47
N ASN A 5 -29.37 -10.45 24.86
CA ASN A 5 -28.69 -9.26 24.34
C ASN A 5 -27.30 -9.07 24.97
N ALA A 6 -26.86 -10.01 25.83
CA ALA A 6 -25.55 -10.03 26.47
C ALA A 6 -24.37 -9.84 25.50
N PRO A 7 -24.29 -10.48 24.30
CA PRO A 7 -23.17 -10.27 23.40
C PRO A 7 -23.13 -8.83 22.85
N LEU A 8 -24.29 -8.20 22.67
CA LEU A 8 -24.38 -6.81 22.20
C LEU A 8 -23.91 -5.83 23.27
N ILE A 9 -24.29 -6.07 24.53
CA ILE A 9 -23.87 -5.26 25.68
C ILE A 9 -22.36 -5.39 25.92
N ILE A 10 -21.83 -6.61 25.82
CA ILE A 10 -20.38 -6.87 25.95
C ILE A 10 -19.61 -6.15 24.83
N LEU A 11 -20.12 -6.17 23.59
CA LEU A 11 -19.49 -5.48 22.46
C LEU A 11 -19.47 -3.95 22.67
N ILE A 12 -20.56 -3.38 23.18
CA ILE A 12 -20.67 -1.94 23.48
C ILE A 12 -19.71 -1.57 24.61
N CYS A 13 -19.64 -2.35 25.68
CA CYS A 13 -18.69 -2.12 26.77
C CYS A 13 -17.23 -2.23 26.31
N LEU A 14 -16.91 -3.18 25.43
CA LEU A 14 -15.58 -3.31 24.82
C LEU A 14 -15.25 -2.11 23.94
N MET A 15 -16.19 -1.61 23.13
CA MET A 15 -15.98 -0.42 22.32
C MET A 15 -15.78 0.85 23.16
N ILE A 16 -16.49 0.99 24.28
CA ILE A 16 -16.33 2.12 25.21
C ILE A 16 -15.01 2.02 25.99
N ALA A 17 -14.62 0.82 26.42
CA ALA A 17 -13.33 0.60 27.07
C ALA A 17 -12.17 0.85 26.10
N PHE A 18 -12.33 0.45 24.84
CA PHE A 18 -11.36 0.71 23.78
C PHE A 18 -11.27 2.19 23.41
N SER A 19 -12.40 2.92 23.39
CA SER A 19 -12.39 4.37 23.15
C SER A 19 -11.78 5.17 24.30
N ALA A 20 -11.90 4.68 25.55
CA ALA A 20 -11.23 5.25 26.71
C ALA A 20 -9.71 4.97 26.72
N TYR A 21 -9.28 3.84 26.15
CA TYR A 21 -7.86 3.45 26.07
C TYR A 21 -7.11 4.17 24.95
N VAL A 22 -7.78 4.41 23.82
CA VAL A 22 -7.17 5.06 22.65
C VAL A 22 -7.18 6.58 22.84
N LYS A 23 -6.04 7.13 23.28
CA LYS A 23 -5.80 8.56 23.56
C LYS A 23 -6.04 9.52 22.38
N SER A 24 -6.26 9.00 21.16
CA SER A 24 -6.53 9.77 19.95
C SER A 24 -7.74 9.21 19.20
N TRP A 25 -8.78 10.02 19.05
CA TRP A 25 -9.93 9.72 18.20
C TRP A 25 -9.52 9.33 16.77
N SER A 26 -8.39 9.82 16.25
CA SER A 26 -7.88 9.44 14.93
C SER A 26 -7.50 7.94 14.84
N LEU A 27 -6.95 7.36 15.91
CA LEU A 27 -6.61 5.94 15.97
C LEU A 27 -7.87 5.08 15.97
N LEU A 28 -8.92 5.54 16.66
CA LEU A 28 -10.19 4.83 16.69
C LEU A 28 -10.88 4.83 15.33
N TYR A 29 -10.93 5.99 14.64
CA TYR A 29 -11.48 6.07 13.29
C TYR A 29 -10.69 5.23 12.28
N THR A 30 -9.35 5.23 12.37
CA THR A 30 -8.52 4.41 11.48
C THR A 30 -8.67 2.91 11.75
N LEU A 31 -8.74 2.48 13.00
CA LEU A 31 -9.02 1.08 13.36
C LEU A 31 -10.42 0.62 12.95
N LEU A 32 -11.43 1.49 13.12
CA LEU A 32 -12.79 1.17 12.72
C LEU A 32 -12.91 1.10 11.18
N ALA A 33 -12.31 2.05 10.47
CA ALA A 33 -12.22 2.01 9.01
C ALA A 33 -11.48 0.75 8.52
N ALA A 34 -10.33 0.43 9.11
CA ALA A 34 -9.56 -0.76 8.76
C ALA A 34 -10.33 -2.06 9.02
N SER A 35 -11.04 -2.17 10.16
CA SER A 35 -11.84 -3.36 10.48
C SER A 35 -13.06 -3.53 9.57
N VAL A 36 -13.74 -2.43 9.20
CA VAL A 36 -14.81 -2.45 8.20
C VAL A 36 -14.26 -2.85 6.84
N SER A 37 -13.15 -2.25 6.40
CA SER A 37 -12.49 -2.60 5.13
C SER A 37 -12.04 -4.07 5.11
N LEU A 38 -11.48 -4.59 6.20
CA LEU A 38 -11.09 -6.00 6.32
C LEU A 38 -12.32 -6.92 6.24
N THR A 39 -13.42 -6.56 6.89
CA THR A 39 -14.67 -7.33 6.86
C THR A 39 -15.26 -7.36 5.46
N VAL A 40 -15.29 -6.21 4.76
CA VAL A 40 -15.72 -6.13 3.36
C VAL A 40 -14.81 -6.95 2.45
N MET A 41 -13.49 -6.88 2.65
CA MET A 41 -12.53 -7.68 1.90
C MET A 41 -12.82 -9.18 2.06
N ILE A 42 -12.94 -9.68 3.29
CA ILE A 42 -13.15 -11.11 3.55
C ILE A 42 -14.54 -11.56 3.07
N SER A 43 -15.57 -10.73 3.19
CA SER A 43 -16.95 -11.11 2.89
C SER A 43 -17.33 -11.02 1.41
N LEU A 44 -16.63 -10.22 0.59
CA LEU A 44 -16.97 -10.02 -0.82
C LEU A 44 -17.11 -11.34 -1.61
N PRO A 45 -16.19 -12.32 -1.51
CA PRO A 45 -16.32 -13.59 -2.24
C PRO A 45 -17.55 -14.40 -1.84
N PHE A 46 -17.96 -14.30 -0.57
CA PHE A 46 -19.16 -14.96 -0.03
C PHE A 46 -20.43 -14.28 -0.50
N ILE A 47 -20.45 -12.95 -0.55
CA ILE A 47 -21.59 -12.15 -1.03
C ILE A 47 -21.89 -12.45 -2.49
N VAL A 48 -20.85 -12.62 -3.33
CA VAL A 48 -21.02 -12.95 -4.75
C VAL A 48 -21.15 -14.45 -5.03
N SER A 49 -21.04 -15.30 -4.01
CA SER A 49 -21.18 -16.76 -4.14
C SER A 49 -22.52 -17.20 -4.73
N PRO A 50 -23.69 -16.65 -4.32
CA PRO A 50 -24.99 -17.02 -4.89
C PRO A 50 -25.11 -16.77 -6.40
N LEU A 51 -24.34 -15.81 -6.95
CA LEU A 51 -24.33 -15.53 -8.38
C LEU A 51 -23.74 -16.69 -9.22
N GLN A 52 -23.04 -17.64 -8.59
CA GLN A 52 -22.52 -18.85 -9.23
C GLN A 52 -23.64 -19.70 -9.87
N HIS A 53 -24.78 -19.80 -9.19
CA HIS A 53 -25.90 -20.66 -9.60
C HIS A 53 -26.95 -19.90 -10.41
N SER A 54 -26.68 -18.64 -10.79
CA SER A 54 -27.60 -17.85 -11.58
C SER A 54 -27.88 -18.51 -12.93
N LYS A 55 -29.13 -18.47 -13.38
CA LYS A 55 -29.54 -18.95 -14.71
C LYS A 55 -28.99 -18.05 -15.84
N PHE A 56 -28.64 -16.81 -15.52
CA PHE A 56 -28.15 -15.83 -16.49
C PHE A 56 -26.62 -15.86 -16.61
N ILE A 57 -26.13 -16.07 -17.83
CA ILE A 57 -24.68 -16.09 -18.14
C ILE A 57 -24.02 -14.76 -17.78
N ALA A 58 -24.68 -13.62 -18.05
CA ALA A 58 -24.16 -12.29 -17.73
C ALA A 58 -23.82 -12.12 -16.24
N LEU A 59 -24.65 -12.65 -15.34
CA LEU A 59 -24.41 -12.58 -13.89
C LEU A 59 -23.22 -13.45 -13.44
N ARG A 60 -22.95 -14.56 -14.14
CA ARG A 60 -21.76 -15.39 -13.89
C ARG A 60 -20.48 -14.70 -14.35
N ILE A 61 -20.52 -14.05 -15.52
CA ILE A 61 -19.40 -13.25 -16.03
C ILE A 61 -19.11 -12.07 -15.10
N LEU A 62 -20.16 -11.36 -14.66
CA LEU A 62 -20.02 -10.26 -13.71
C LEU A 62 -19.37 -10.72 -12.40
N ARG A 63 -19.78 -11.87 -11.85
CA ARG A 63 -19.15 -12.46 -10.67
C ARG A 63 -17.66 -12.70 -10.89
N LEU A 64 -17.27 -13.31 -12.01
CA LEU A 64 -15.87 -13.57 -12.32
C LEU A 64 -15.07 -12.27 -12.40
N LEU A 65 -15.60 -11.24 -13.07
CA LEU A 65 -14.95 -9.93 -13.14
C LEU A 65 -14.75 -9.32 -11.75
N VAL A 66 -15.78 -9.36 -10.89
CA VAL A 66 -15.69 -8.84 -9.52
C VAL A 66 -14.64 -9.59 -8.69
N ILE A 67 -14.63 -10.92 -8.76
CA ILE A 67 -13.63 -11.74 -8.05
C ILE A 67 -12.22 -11.45 -8.58
N THR A 68 -12.03 -11.38 -9.90
CA THR A 68 -10.72 -11.12 -10.50
C THR A 68 -10.20 -9.74 -10.08
N LEU A 69 -11.01 -8.69 -10.19
CA LEU A 69 -10.63 -7.35 -9.74
C LEU A 69 -10.30 -7.31 -8.25
N TRP A 70 -11.09 -8.01 -7.42
CA TRP A 70 -10.84 -8.13 -6.00
C TRP A 70 -9.52 -8.86 -5.69
N THR A 71 -9.21 -9.96 -6.38
CA THR A 71 -7.93 -10.67 -6.21
C THR A 71 -6.74 -9.82 -6.61
N ILE A 72 -6.83 -9.05 -7.71
CA ILE A 72 -5.79 -8.10 -8.13
C ILE A 72 -5.58 -7.02 -7.06
N GLY A 73 -6.67 -6.50 -6.49
CA GLY A 73 -6.63 -5.54 -5.39
C GLY A 73 -5.95 -6.11 -4.13
N LEU A 74 -6.28 -7.35 -3.75
CA LEU A 74 -5.63 -8.00 -2.60
C LEU A 74 -4.14 -8.20 -2.82
N VAL A 75 -3.75 -8.65 -4.00
CA VAL A 75 -2.33 -8.84 -4.35
C VAL A 75 -1.60 -7.50 -4.27
N GLY A 76 -2.12 -6.43 -4.86
CA GLY A 76 -1.46 -5.13 -4.78
C GLY A 76 -1.31 -4.60 -3.34
N VAL A 77 -2.33 -4.75 -2.49
CA VAL A 77 -2.23 -4.39 -1.05
C VAL A 77 -1.17 -5.23 -0.35
N PHE A 78 -1.15 -6.55 -0.60
CA PHE A 78 -0.15 -7.44 -0.03
C PHE A 78 1.27 -7.02 -0.42
N PHE A 79 1.50 -6.71 -1.70
CA PHE A 79 2.80 -6.23 -2.18
C PHE A 79 3.17 -4.87 -1.58
N SER A 80 2.25 -3.92 -1.43
CA SER A 80 2.51 -2.65 -0.73
C SER A 80 2.96 -2.87 0.72
N VAL A 81 2.34 -3.82 1.43
CA VAL A 81 2.69 -4.13 2.83
C VAL A 81 4.03 -4.84 2.93
N VAL A 82 4.30 -5.83 2.07
CA VAL A 82 5.59 -6.53 2.02
C VAL A 82 6.72 -5.56 1.67
N GLU A 83 6.48 -4.68 0.70
CA GLU A 83 7.45 -3.67 0.32
C GLU A 83 7.82 -2.79 1.54
N ARG A 84 6.82 -2.24 2.25
CA ARG A 84 7.07 -1.34 3.38
C ARG A 84 7.68 -2.03 4.59
N LEU A 85 7.19 -3.21 4.96
CA LEU A 85 7.63 -3.90 6.16
C LEU A 85 8.95 -4.62 5.97
N VAL A 86 9.16 -5.21 4.80
CA VAL A 86 10.29 -6.11 4.54
C VAL A 86 11.33 -5.43 3.65
N TRP A 87 10.96 -5.02 2.44
CA TRP A 87 11.97 -4.59 1.45
C TRP A 87 12.58 -3.22 1.73
N VAL A 88 11.79 -2.26 2.24
CA VAL A 88 12.33 -0.96 2.66
C VAL A 88 13.34 -1.12 3.80
N ASN A 89 13.09 -2.06 4.71
CA ASN A 89 13.91 -2.28 5.89
C ASN A 89 15.07 -3.27 5.68
N ALA A 90 15.03 -4.08 4.61
CA ALA A 90 16.09 -5.02 4.28
C ALA A 90 17.39 -4.33 3.83
N ASP A 91 18.53 -5.03 3.95
CA ASP A 91 19.84 -4.54 3.52
C ASP A 91 19.97 -4.38 2.00
N SER A 92 19.14 -5.09 1.26
CA SER A 92 19.07 -5.06 -0.20
C SER A 92 17.63 -4.89 -0.68
N TYR A 93 17.42 -4.09 -1.74
CA TYR A 93 16.09 -3.86 -2.32
C TYR A 93 15.92 -4.59 -3.66
N PRO A 94 14.77 -5.23 -3.96
CA PRO A 94 14.61 -5.98 -5.21
C PRO A 94 14.79 -5.11 -6.46
N ALA A 95 15.80 -5.40 -7.29
CA ALA A 95 16.14 -4.57 -8.44
C ALA A 95 15.05 -4.57 -9.54
N TRP A 96 14.33 -5.68 -9.72
CA TRP A 96 13.22 -5.78 -10.67
C TRP A 96 12.03 -4.86 -10.34
N LEU A 97 11.98 -4.40 -9.09
CA LEU A 97 10.90 -3.55 -8.60
C LEU A 97 11.22 -2.05 -8.83
N ALA A 98 12.49 -1.72 -8.99
CA ALA A 98 12.96 -0.36 -9.19
C ALA A 98 13.29 -0.13 -10.67
N LYS A 99 12.79 0.97 -11.25
CA LYS A 99 13.16 1.37 -12.61
C LYS A 99 14.56 1.95 -12.60
N GLU A 100 15.39 1.57 -13.58
CA GLU A 100 16.71 2.17 -13.69
C GLU A 100 16.59 3.64 -14.09
N LEU A 101 17.32 4.49 -13.39
CA LEU A 101 17.39 5.92 -13.65
C LEU A 101 18.85 6.35 -13.63
N ASP A 102 19.30 6.95 -14.72
CA ASP A 102 20.62 7.55 -14.79
C ASP A 102 20.65 8.78 -13.88
N SER A 103 21.41 8.71 -12.79
CA SER A 103 21.57 9.84 -11.88
C SER A 103 22.62 10.79 -12.46
N PRO A 104 22.38 12.12 -12.44
CA PRO A 104 23.47 13.07 -12.65
C PRO A 104 24.57 12.81 -11.61
N ALA A 105 25.83 12.98 -12.02
CA ALA A 105 26.98 12.80 -11.15
C ALA A 105 26.90 13.80 -9.98
N ILE A 106 26.70 13.30 -8.77
CA ILE A 106 26.68 14.13 -7.56
C ILE A 106 28.13 14.25 -7.08
N THR A 107 28.90 15.14 -7.70
CA THR A 107 30.30 15.42 -7.28
C THR A 107 30.40 16.60 -6.33
N ASP A 108 29.43 17.52 -6.32
CA ASP A 108 29.49 18.79 -5.60
C ASP A 108 28.12 19.27 -5.09
N GLY A 109 28.10 20.18 -4.11
CA GLY A 109 26.87 20.71 -3.50
C GLY A 109 25.91 21.41 -4.48
N GLU A 110 26.42 22.08 -5.52
CA GLU A 110 25.60 22.64 -6.60
C GLU A 110 25.00 21.56 -7.52
N ASN A 111 25.73 20.47 -7.74
CA ASN A 111 25.26 19.32 -8.52
C ASN A 111 24.19 18.53 -7.75
N PHE A 112 24.24 18.54 -6.41
CA PHE A 112 23.19 17.96 -5.57
C PHE A 112 21.85 18.70 -5.72
N ILE A 113 21.86 20.04 -5.76
CA ILE A 113 20.64 20.86 -5.94
C ILE A 113 20.04 20.62 -7.34
N LYS A 114 20.87 20.52 -8.38
CA LYS A 114 20.40 20.18 -9.74
C LYS A 114 19.90 18.74 -9.86
N ALA A 115 20.48 17.82 -9.08
CA ALA A 115 20.04 16.44 -8.99
C ALA A 115 18.67 16.35 -8.31
N THR A 116 18.47 17.02 -7.17
CA THR A 116 17.17 17.06 -6.49
C THR A 116 16.10 17.73 -7.35
N GLU A 117 16.40 18.82 -8.06
CA GLU A 117 15.47 19.43 -9.01
C GLU A 117 15.10 18.48 -10.17
N SER A 118 16.07 17.72 -10.69
CA SER A 118 15.83 16.72 -11.73
C SER A 118 14.98 15.55 -11.21
N PHE A 119 15.28 15.05 -10.01
CA PHE A 119 14.49 14.00 -9.34
C PHE A 119 13.06 14.46 -9.08
N GLU A 120 12.93 15.70 -8.63
CA GLU A 120 11.66 16.36 -8.46
C GLU A 120 10.87 16.42 -9.77
N LYS A 121 11.50 16.77 -10.89
CA LYS A 121 10.82 16.77 -12.19
C LYS A 121 10.35 15.38 -12.61
N ILE A 122 11.13 14.34 -12.32
CA ILE A 122 10.80 12.93 -12.62
C ILE A 122 9.59 12.45 -11.81
N CYS A 123 9.48 12.87 -10.55
CA CYS A 123 8.38 12.51 -9.68
C CYS A 123 7.04 13.22 -10.01
N GLY A 124 7.05 14.24 -10.89
CA GLY A 124 5.83 14.90 -11.39
C GLY A 124 5.12 15.77 -10.34
N LYS A 125 3.86 16.17 -10.55
CA LYS A 125 3.15 17.08 -9.61
C LYS A 125 2.49 16.37 -8.40
N ASN A 126 2.38 15.04 -8.42
CA ASN A 126 1.75 14.24 -7.37
C ASN A 126 2.81 13.57 -6.48
N LYS A 127 3.77 14.35 -5.97
CA LYS A 127 4.85 13.83 -5.13
C LYS A 127 4.38 13.79 -3.68
N GLY A 128 4.60 12.66 -3.02
CA GLY A 128 4.68 12.66 -1.57
C GLY A 128 6.08 13.06 -1.11
N TYR A 129 6.51 12.52 0.02
CA TYR A 129 7.87 12.76 0.52
C TYR A 129 8.89 12.02 -0.35
N LEU A 130 9.81 12.74 -1.00
CA LEU A 130 10.89 12.12 -1.77
C LEU A 130 11.91 11.52 -0.81
N SER A 131 12.27 10.26 -1.00
CA SER A 131 13.20 9.53 -0.14
C SER A 131 14.29 8.87 -0.98
N VAL A 132 15.56 9.08 -0.60
CA VAL A 132 16.72 8.44 -1.24
C VAL A 132 17.41 7.59 -0.18
N VAL A 133 17.59 6.31 -0.48
CA VAL A 133 18.16 5.33 0.45
C VAL A 133 19.28 4.56 -0.23
N THR A 134 20.45 4.55 0.40
CA THR A 134 21.58 3.71 0.01
C THR A 134 21.43 2.33 0.65
N LYS A 135 21.51 1.29 -0.18
CA LYS A 135 21.45 -0.13 0.20
C LYS A 135 22.69 -0.85 -0.32
N HIS A 136 22.93 -2.08 0.12
CA HIS A 136 24.12 -2.84 -0.31
C HIS A 136 24.15 -3.03 -1.84
N ASN A 137 22.99 -3.18 -2.49
CA ASN A 137 22.90 -3.44 -3.92
C ASN A 137 22.66 -2.18 -4.78
N GLY A 138 22.77 -0.98 -4.20
CA GLY A 138 22.72 0.29 -4.92
C GLY A 138 21.97 1.39 -4.17
N ILE A 139 21.78 2.51 -4.86
CA ILE A 139 21.04 3.66 -4.34
C ILE A 139 19.64 3.65 -4.94
N PHE A 140 18.63 3.82 -4.10
CA PHE A 140 17.23 3.79 -4.51
C PHE A 140 16.55 5.12 -4.19
N MET A 141 15.80 5.65 -5.15
CA MET A 141 15.00 6.86 -5.01
C MET A 141 13.51 6.50 -5.04
N ARG A 142 12.74 7.10 -4.13
CA ARG A 142 11.29 7.04 -4.07
C ARG A 142 10.69 8.42 -4.25
N CYS A 143 9.70 8.51 -5.12
CA CYS A 143 8.93 9.74 -5.35
C CYS A 143 7.81 9.99 -4.32
N ASP A 144 7.39 8.94 -3.60
CA ASP A 144 6.37 9.04 -2.56
C ASP A 144 6.65 8.00 -1.46
N ASP A 145 6.93 8.49 -0.26
CA ASP A 145 7.13 7.64 0.91
C ASP A 145 5.83 7.26 1.64
N SER A 146 4.66 7.64 1.10
CA SER A 146 3.35 7.25 1.61
C SER A 146 2.99 5.81 1.24
N LEU A 147 2.13 5.18 2.06
CA LEU A 147 1.58 3.87 1.78
C LEU A 147 0.41 4.02 0.80
N SER A 148 0.61 3.62 -0.46
CA SER A 148 -0.45 3.55 -1.47
C SER A 148 -0.53 2.15 -2.09
N PHE A 149 -1.64 1.86 -2.78
CA PHE A 149 -1.85 0.58 -3.48
C PHE A 149 -0.79 0.31 -4.57
N ASP A 150 -0.23 1.38 -5.13
CA ASP A 150 0.74 1.34 -6.23
C ASP A 150 2.15 1.79 -5.81
N SER A 151 2.37 2.11 -4.53
CA SER A 151 3.66 2.64 -4.02
C SER A 151 4.81 1.68 -4.23
N TRP A 152 4.54 0.37 -4.24
CA TRP A 152 5.57 -0.65 -4.38
C TRP A 152 6.26 -0.63 -5.75
N TRP A 153 5.57 -0.20 -6.81
CA TRP A 153 6.10 -0.25 -8.19
C TRP A 153 6.10 1.10 -8.91
N LYS A 154 5.27 2.06 -8.49
CA LYS A 154 5.27 3.41 -9.05
C LYS A 154 6.19 4.32 -8.24
N GLY A 155 7.11 4.96 -8.95
CA GLY A 155 7.96 5.98 -8.35
C GLY A 155 9.16 5.44 -7.57
N VAL A 156 9.48 4.15 -7.70
CA VAL A 156 10.72 3.56 -7.17
C VAL A 156 11.75 3.43 -8.29
N TYR A 157 12.93 4.01 -8.08
CA TYR A 157 14.01 4.06 -9.06
C TYR A 157 15.32 3.57 -8.45
N ARG A 158 16.12 2.85 -9.23
CA ARG A 158 17.51 2.51 -8.91
C ARG A 158 18.40 3.50 -9.64
N LEU A 159 19.15 4.28 -8.86
CA LEU A 159 20.05 5.27 -9.41
C LEU A 159 21.34 4.59 -9.90
N LYS A 160 21.67 4.78 -11.17
CA LYS A 160 22.99 4.43 -11.71
C LYS A 160 23.92 5.61 -11.49
N THR A 161 24.97 5.41 -10.70
CA THR A 161 26.06 6.38 -10.55
C THR A 161 27.07 6.19 -11.69
N PRO A 162 27.84 7.23 -12.05
CA PRO A 162 28.84 7.16 -13.12
C PRO A 162 29.86 6.03 -12.95
N GLU A 163 30.17 5.65 -11.72
CA GLU A 163 31.06 4.52 -11.39
C GLU A 163 30.47 3.13 -11.68
N THR A 164 29.15 3.05 -11.88
CA THR A 164 28.40 1.80 -12.11
C THR A 164 27.80 1.70 -13.51
N ARG A 165 28.18 2.62 -14.41
CA ARG A 165 27.86 2.58 -15.85
C ARG A 165 28.94 1.80 -16.59
#